data_AF-A0A7Y2FMR6-F1
#
_entry.id   AF-A0A7Y2FMR6-F1
#
_cell.length_a   1.000
_cell.length_b   1.000
_cell.length_c   1.000
_cell.angle_alpha   90.00
_cell.angle_beta   90.00
_cell.angle_gamma   90.00
#
_symmetry.space_group_name_H-M   'P 1'
#
loop_
_entity.id
_entity.type
_entity.pdbx_description
1 polymer ?
#
loop_
_entity_poly.entity_id
_entity_poly.type
_entity_poly.pdbx_seq_one_letter_code
_entity_poly.pdbx_strand_id
1 'polypeptide(L)'
;MELDIFEMWHKMNPIVKSAIVVLTIQGLWGITVTVDRLLMLFMSKRRSKKFAQEVSGPMERGDAMAAMGIAEGAAKRSHLARFIYEGIKTFEENLALGMGRDRAAEFTKRNVERTGENLSMSLNKGLAVLATTGSTAPFVGLLGTVFG
;
A
#
# COMPACT_ATOMS: atom_id res chain seq x y z
N MET A 1 30.21 22.05 -31.14
CA MET A 1 30.22 20.76 -30.43
C MET A 1 28.80 20.24 -30.49
N GLU A 2 28.49 19.39 -31.47
CA GLU A 2 27.20 18.70 -31.48
C GLU A 2 27.32 17.52 -30.52
N LEU A 3 26.59 17.56 -29.41
CA LEU A 3 26.51 16.46 -28.46
C LEU A 3 25.59 15.39 -29.07
N ASP A 4 26.14 14.54 -29.94
CA ASP A 4 25.42 13.38 -30.42
C ASP A 4 25.48 12.26 -29.37
N ILE A 5 24.32 11.98 -28.76
CA ILE A 5 24.13 10.91 -27.77
C ILE A 5 24.55 9.55 -28.36
N PHE A 6 24.35 9.38 -29.67
CA PHE A 6 24.72 8.16 -30.37
C PHE A 6 26.24 8.00 -30.46
N GLU A 7 26.97 9.09 -30.74
CA GLU A 7 28.44 9.07 -30.76
C GLU A 7 29.03 8.84 -29.36
N MET A 8 28.44 9.44 -28.32
CA MET A 8 28.83 9.19 -26.92
C MET A 8 28.62 7.74 -26.51
N TRP A 9 27.50 7.13 -26.90
CA TRP A 9 27.22 5.73 -26.64
C TRP A 9 28.26 4.80 -27.27
N HIS A 10 28.69 5.07 -28.50
CA HIS A 10 29.69 4.23 -29.17
C HIS A 10 31.06 4.28 -28.48
N LYS A 11 31.45 5.44 -27.91
CA LYS A 11 32.72 5.64 -27.21
C LYS A 11 32.78 5.00 -25.81
N MET A 12 31.64 4.65 -25.21
CA MET A 12 31.58 4.08 -23.85
C MET A 12 32.02 2.61 -23.77
N ASN A 13 32.77 2.27 -22.71
CA ASN A 13 33.11 0.91 -22.31
C ASN A 13 31.83 0.09 -21.98
N PRO A 14 31.77 -1.22 -22.31
CA PRO A 14 30.71 -2.14 -21.89
C PRO A 14 30.21 -2.00 -20.44
N ILE A 15 31.10 -1.70 -19.47
CA ILE A 15 30.71 -1.52 -18.06
C ILE A 15 29.82 -0.29 -17.86
N VAL A 16 30.13 0.82 -18.54
CA VAL A 16 29.34 2.06 -18.44
C VAL A 16 27.98 1.87 -19.13
N LYS A 17 27.97 1.19 -20.28
CA LYS A 17 26.74 0.84 -21.00
C LYS A 17 25.79 0.02 -20.13
N SER A 18 26.32 -0.98 -19.42
CA SER A 18 25.50 -1.82 -18.54
C SER A 18 24.94 -1.03 -17.35
N ALA A 19 25.73 -0.14 -16.73
CA ALA A 19 25.27 0.73 -15.65
C ALA A 19 24.11 1.63 -16.10
N ILE A 20 24.20 2.23 -17.29
CA ILE A 20 23.12 3.07 -17.85
C ILE A 20 21.85 2.24 -18.09
N VAL A 21 21.97 1.04 -18.65
CA VAL A 21 20.83 0.14 -18.87
C VAL A 21 20.14 -0.21 -17.55
N VAL A 22 20.92 -0.58 -16.52
CA VAL A 22 20.39 -0.91 -15.18
C VAL A 22 19.68 0.30 -14.57
N LEU A 23 20.29 1.48 -14.60
CA LEU A 23 19.68 2.72 -14.09
C LEU A 23 18.39 3.08 -14.84
N THR A 24 18.35 2.86 -16.15
CA THR A 24 17.16 3.10 -16.98
C THR A 24 16.01 2.17 -16.57
N ILE A 25 16.30 0.87 -16.40
CA ILE A 25 15.32 -0.11 -15.94
C ILE A 25 14.83 0.23 -14.52
N GLN A 26 15.75 0.54 -13.61
CA GLN A 26 15.42 0.93 -12.24
C GLN A 26 14.55 2.19 -12.19
N GLY A 27 14.83 3.18 -13.05
CA GLY A 27 14.03 4.40 -13.18
C GLY A 27 12.61 4.12 -13.67
N LEU A 28 12.46 3.34 -14.75
CA LEU A 28 11.15 2.95 -15.28
C LEU A 28 10.33 2.16 -14.25
N TRP A 29 10.98 1.23 -13.55
CA TRP A 29 10.34 0.46 -12.49
C TRP A 29 9.89 1.36 -11.32
N GLY A 30 10.77 2.27 -10.88
CA GLY A 30 10.48 3.22 -9.80
C GLY A 30 9.30 4.13 -10.12
N ILE A 31 9.23 4.66 -11.34
CA ILE A 31 8.10 5.50 -11.79
C ILE A 31 6.80 4.68 -11.78
N THR A 32 6.82 3.46 -12.33
CA THR A 32 5.63 2.60 -12.40
C THR A 32 5.06 2.32 -11.01
N VAL A 33 5.92 1.93 -10.05
CA VAL A 33 5.51 1.67 -8.66
C VAL A 33 5.01 2.95 -7.98
N THR A 34 5.66 4.08 -8.21
CA THR A 34 5.27 5.38 -7.62
C THR A 34 3.88 5.80 -8.08
N VAL A 35 3.59 5.71 -9.39
CA VAL A 35 2.28 6.08 -9.94
C VAL A 35 1.17 5.18 -9.40
N ASP A 36 1.37 3.85 -9.41
CA ASP A 36 0.41 2.88 -8.85
C ASP A 36 0.08 3.20 -7.38
N ARG A 37 1.14 3.37 -6.57
CA ARG A 37 0.98 3.64 -5.13
C ARG A 37 0.32 4.98 -4.85
N LEU A 38 0.70 6.02 -5.57
CA LEU A 38 0.15 7.35 -5.39
C LEU A 38 -1.35 7.35 -5.72
N LEU A 39 -1.75 6.80 -6.87
CA LEU A 39 -3.17 6.68 -7.23
C LEU A 39 -3.97 5.84 -6.22
N MET A 40 -3.46 4.68 -5.82
CA MET A 40 -4.10 3.81 -4.83
C MET A 40 -4.32 4.54 -3.51
N LEU A 41 -3.31 5.23 -2.98
CA LEU A 41 -3.39 5.97 -1.72
C LEU A 41 -4.35 7.16 -1.81
N PHE A 42 -4.32 7.92 -2.90
CA PHE A 42 -5.24 9.04 -3.12
C PHE A 42 -6.70 8.57 -3.18
N MET A 43 -6.97 7.51 -3.95
CA MET A 43 -8.31 6.93 -4.06
C MET A 43 -8.78 6.34 -2.72
N SER A 44 -7.90 5.63 -2.02
CA SER A 44 -8.20 5.02 -0.72
C SER A 44 -8.50 6.06 0.35
N LYS A 45 -7.75 7.17 0.41
CA LYS A 45 -8.02 8.29 1.33
C LYS A 45 -9.39 8.91 1.06
N ARG A 46 -9.70 9.21 -0.21
CA ARG A 46 -10.99 9.83 -0.58
C ARG A 46 -12.17 8.91 -0.25
N ARG A 47 -12.03 7.61 -0.51
CA ARG A 47 -13.07 6.61 -0.23
C ARG A 47 -13.27 6.38 1.27
N SER A 48 -12.18 6.30 2.03
CA SER A 48 -12.25 6.11 3.47
C SER A 48 -12.87 7.31 4.18
N LYS A 49 -12.61 8.54 3.70
CA LYS A 49 -13.28 9.74 4.23
C LYS A 49 -14.79 9.71 4.00
N LYS A 50 -15.24 9.33 2.80
CA LYS A 50 -16.68 9.20 2.50
C LYS A 50 -17.34 8.12 3.35
N PHE A 51 -16.72 6.95 3.43
CA PHE A 51 -17.21 5.86 4.27
C PHE A 51 -17.32 6.27 5.75
N ALA A 52 -16.32 6.98 6.29
CA ALA A 52 -16.36 7.47 7.66
C ALA A 52 -17.55 8.40 7.94
N GLN A 53 -17.95 9.21 6.96
CA GLN A 53 -19.13 10.08 7.06
C GLN A 53 -20.45 9.29 6.97
N GLU A 54 -20.49 8.21 6.17
CA GLU A 54 -21.69 7.37 6.02
C GLU A 54 -21.92 6.46 7.23
N VAL A 55 -20.84 5.96 7.84
CA VAL A 55 -20.89 5.02 8.97
C VAL A 55 -21.05 5.71 10.33
N SER A 56 -20.75 7.01 10.45
CA SER A 56 -20.80 7.72 11.74
C SER A 56 -22.19 7.74 12.36
N GLY A 57 -23.24 7.98 11.56
CA GLY A 57 -24.61 8.01 12.06
C GLY A 57 -25.09 6.69 12.67
N PRO A 58 -24.99 5.55 11.96
CA PRO A 58 -25.31 4.23 12.50
C PRO A 58 -24.47 3.84 13.74
N MET A 59 -23.18 4.18 13.75
CA MET A 59 -22.31 3.90 14.90
C MET A 59 -22.70 4.73 16.14
N GLU A 60 -23.06 6.00 15.98
CA GLU A 60 -23.54 6.86 17.08
C GLU A 60 -24.85 6.35 17.69
N ARG A 61 -25.70 5.70 16.89
CA ARG A 61 -26.94 5.07 17.36
C ARG A 61 -26.75 3.69 17.98
N GLY A 62 -25.53 3.15 17.95
CA GLY A 62 -25.24 1.79 18.42
C GLY A 62 -25.80 0.68 17.52
N ASP A 63 -26.18 1.00 16.28
CA ASP A 63 -26.74 0.04 15.33
C ASP A 63 -25.62 -0.66 14.55
N ALA A 64 -25.08 -1.72 15.16
CA ALA A 64 -24.00 -2.52 14.59
C ALA A 64 -24.39 -3.18 13.27
N MET A 65 -25.66 -3.58 13.11
CA MET A 65 -26.15 -4.24 11.89
C MET A 65 -26.22 -3.27 10.71
N ALA A 66 -26.74 -2.06 10.92
CA ALA A 66 -26.73 -1.02 9.88
C ALA A 66 -25.31 -0.60 9.50
N ALA A 67 -24.40 -0.48 10.48
CA ALA A 67 -23.00 -0.18 10.21
C ALA A 67 -22.31 -1.29 9.41
N MET A 68 -22.61 -2.56 9.72
CA MET A 68 -22.08 -3.72 9.00
C MET A 68 -22.54 -3.75 7.54
N GLY A 69 -23.81 -3.48 7.26
CA GLY A 69 -24.33 -3.45 5.88
C GLY A 69 -23.68 -2.36 5.01
N ILE A 70 -23.45 -1.17 5.57
CA ILE A 70 -22.72 -0.08 4.87
C ILE A 70 -21.25 -0.48 4.68
N ALA A 71 -20.64 -1.09 5.70
CA ALA A 71 -19.26 -1.55 5.66
C ALA A 71 -19.05 -2.66 4.63
N GLU A 72 -19.99 -3.60 4.46
CA GLU A 72 -19.91 -4.68 3.47
C GLU A 72 -19.82 -4.13 2.03
N GLY A 73 -20.68 -3.17 1.68
CA GLY A 73 -20.67 -2.53 0.37
C GLY A 73 -19.40 -1.74 0.08
N ALA A 74 -18.80 -1.15 1.13
CA ALA A 74 -17.57 -0.35 1.02
C ALA A 74 -16.27 -1.16 1.25
N ALA A 75 -16.33 -2.37 1.82
CA ALA A 75 -15.17 -3.15 2.25
C ALA A 75 -14.20 -3.52 1.12
N LYS A 76 -14.72 -3.71 -0.11
CA LYS A 76 -13.88 -3.99 -1.29
C LYS A 76 -13.05 -2.78 -1.74
N ARG A 77 -13.45 -1.56 -1.34
CA ARG A 77 -12.93 -0.30 -1.88
C ARG A 77 -12.29 0.61 -0.85
N SER A 78 -12.60 0.42 0.44
CA SER A 78 -12.02 1.14 1.56
C SER A 78 -11.47 0.16 2.58
N HIS A 79 -10.21 0.39 2.96
CA HIS A 79 -9.56 -0.38 4.00
C HIS A 79 -10.20 -0.17 5.38
N LEU A 80 -10.67 1.05 5.65
CA LEU A 80 -11.40 1.37 6.87
C LEU A 80 -12.73 0.61 6.94
N ALA A 81 -13.46 0.54 5.82
CA ALA A 81 -14.70 -0.24 5.75
C ALA A 81 -14.47 -1.73 6.00
N ARG A 82 -13.42 -2.30 5.41
CA ARG A 82 -13.04 -3.69 5.67
C ARG A 82 -12.71 -3.93 7.14
N PHE A 83 -11.98 -3.01 7.77
CA PHE A 83 -11.62 -3.11 9.19
C PHE A 83 -12.84 -3.09 10.11
N ILE A 84 -13.79 -2.18 9.87
CA ILE A 84 -15.04 -2.10 10.64
C ILE A 84 -15.92 -3.33 10.39
N TYR A 85 -16.05 -3.76 9.13
CA TYR A 85 -16.81 -4.95 8.76
C TYR A 85 -16.30 -6.20 9.47
N GLU A 86 -15.00 -6.49 9.39
CA GLU A 86 -14.40 -7.66 10.04
C GLU A 86 -14.53 -7.57 11.57
N GLY A 87 -14.42 -6.38 12.15
CA GLY A 87 -14.60 -6.17 13.59
C GLY A 87 -16.02 -6.47 14.06
N ILE A 88 -17.05 -5.89 13.42
CA ILE A 88 -18.45 -6.12 13.78
C ILE A 88 -18.83 -7.59 13.53
N LYS A 89 -18.46 -8.12 12.37
CA LYS A 89 -18.73 -9.52 12.00
C LYS A 89 -18.12 -10.49 13.01
N THR A 90 -16.85 -10.32 13.35
CA THR A 90 -16.18 -11.19 14.34
C THR A 90 -16.87 -11.11 15.69
N PHE A 91 -17.25 -9.91 16.14
CA PHE A 91 -17.92 -9.75 17.42
C PHE A 91 -19.28 -10.47 17.47
N GLU A 92 -20.11 -10.28 16.45
CA GLU A 92 -21.43 -10.93 16.32
C GLU A 92 -21.30 -12.46 16.21
N GLU A 93 -20.35 -12.98 15.41
CA GLU A 93 -20.12 -14.41 15.28
C GLU A 93 -19.69 -15.04 16.61
N ASN A 94 -18.81 -14.38 17.38
CA ASN A 94 -18.38 -14.89 18.68
C ASN A 94 -19.51 -14.83 19.72
N LEU A 95 -20.40 -13.83 19.67
CA LEU A 95 -21.60 -13.82 20.52
C LEU A 95 -22.57 -14.94 20.15
N ALA A 96 -22.77 -15.20 18.85
CA ALA A 96 -23.63 -16.27 18.36
C ALA A 96 -23.12 -17.67 18.77
N LEU A 97 -21.80 -17.83 18.96
CA LEU A 97 -21.18 -19.03 19.51
C LEU A 97 -21.34 -19.19 21.04
N GLY A 98 -22.10 -18.31 21.70
CA GLY A 98 -22.35 -18.36 23.14
C GLY A 98 -21.19 -17.82 23.98
N MET A 99 -20.24 -17.12 23.38
CA MET A 99 -19.11 -16.53 24.08
C MET A 99 -19.58 -15.28 24.85
N GLY A 100 -19.15 -15.13 26.10
CA GLY A 100 -19.46 -13.93 26.89
C GLY A 100 -18.93 -12.66 26.22
N ARG A 101 -19.64 -11.53 26.37
CA ARG A 101 -19.31 -10.24 25.73
C ARG A 101 -17.85 -9.82 25.88
N ASP A 102 -17.29 -9.94 27.09
CA ASP A 102 -15.90 -9.55 27.35
C ASP A 102 -14.91 -10.40 26.56
N ARG A 103 -15.17 -11.71 26.49
CA ARG A 103 -14.32 -12.65 25.74
C ARG A 103 -14.46 -12.42 24.25
N ALA A 104 -15.68 -12.24 23.74
CA ALA A 104 -15.93 -11.89 22.34
C ALA A 104 -15.23 -10.57 21.94
N ALA A 105 -15.24 -9.56 22.81
CA ALA A 105 -14.54 -8.30 22.60
C ALA A 105 -13.00 -8.49 22.55
N GLU A 106 -12.44 -9.30 23.44
CA GLU A 106 -11.01 -9.62 23.45
C GLU A 106 -10.57 -10.37 22.17
N PHE A 107 -11.38 -11.33 21.71
CA PHE A 107 -11.14 -12.03 20.45
C PHE A 107 -11.25 -11.09 19.25
N THR A 108 -12.25 -10.21 19.25
CA THR A 108 -12.43 -9.20 18.21
C THR A 108 -11.23 -8.28 18.15
N LYS A 109 -10.75 -7.77 19.30
CA LYS A 109 -9.55 -6.93 19.38
C LYS A 109 -8.34 -7.59 18.73
N ARG A 110 -8.06 -8.85 19.05
CA ARG A 110 -6.94 -9.60 18.44
C ARG A 110 -7.09 -9.79 16.93
N ASN A 111 -8.30 -10.10 16.46
CA ASN A 111 -8.56 -10.28 15.03
C ASN A 111 -8.42 -8.95 14.26
N VAL A 112 -8.89 -7.86 14.86
CA VAL A 112 -8.78 -6.52 14.33
C VAL A 112 -7.32 -6.04 14.29
N GLU A 113 -6.51 -6.32 15.33
CA GLU A 113 -5.07 -6.06 15.33
C GLU A 113 -4.36 -6.76 14.16
N ARG A 114 -4.60 -8.06 13.96
CA ARG A 114 -4.06 -8.83 12.81
C ARG A 114 -4.51 -8.27 11.46
N THR A 115 -5.77 -7.87 11.37
CA THR A 115 -6.32 -7.23 10.16
C THR A 115 -5.61 -5.91 9.89
N GLY A 116 -5.29 -5.14 10.94
CA GLY A 116 -4.49 -3.92 10.88
C GLY A 116 -3.05 -4.16 10.40
N GLU A 117 -2.39 -5.20 10.89
CA GLU A 117 -1.05 -5.59 10.42
C GLU A 117 -1.04 -5.96 8.93
N ASN A 118 -1.99 -6.79 8.51
CA ASN A 118 -2.15 -7.17 7.11
C ASN A 118 -2.45 -5.96 6.22
N LEU A 119 -3.28 -5.04 6.70
CA LEU A 119 -3.54 -3.79 6.02
C LEU A 119 -2.27 -2.94 5.89
N SER A 120 -1.51 -2.77 6.97
CA SER A 120 -0.24 -2.04 6.97
C SER A 120 0.74 -2.63 5.95
N MET A 121 0.88 -3.95 5.91
CA MET A 121 1.70 -4.63 4.90
C MET A 121 1.21 -4.35 3.47
N SER A 122 -0.11 -4.35 3.25
CA SER A 122 -0.67 -4.09 1.92
C SER A 122 -0.47 -2.64 1.45
N LEU A 123 -0.50 -1.68 2.40
CA LEU A 123 -0.24 -0.26 2.14
C LEU A 123 1.25 -0.01 1.84
N ASN A 124 2.14 -0.70 2.56
CA ASN A 124 3.59 -0.61 2.39
C ASN A 124 4.13 -1.39 1.18
N LYS A 125 3.29 -2.18 0.50
CA LYS A 125 3.69 -2.93 -0.70
C LYS A 125 4.28 -1.99 -1.74
N GLY A 126 5.43 -2.35 -2.30
CA GLY A 126 6.13 -1.55 -3.32
C GLY A 126 7.06 -0.47 -2.76
N LEU A 127 6.87 0.00 -1.52
CA LEU A 127 7.78 0.99 -0.90
C LEU A 127 9.19 0.42 -0.70
N ALA A 128 9.31 -0.87 -0.38
CA ALA A 128 10.60 -1.54 -0.28
C ALA A 128 11.40 -1.47 -1.59
N VAL A 129 10.72 -1.59 -2.74
CA VAL A 129 11.38 -1.49 -4.05
C VAL A 129 11.89 -0.07 -4.30
N LEU A 130 11.08 0.95 -3.97
CA LEU A 130 11.52 2.35 -4.07
C LEU A 130 12.73 2.63 -3.16
N ALA A 131 12.72 2.09 -1.94
CA ALA A 131 13.83 2.23 -1.00
C ALA A 131 15.12 1.56 -1.53
N THR A 132 15.02 0.34 -2.07
CA THR A 132 16.17 -0.35 -2.67
C THR A 132 16.69 0.39 -3.91
N THR A 133 15.80 0.81 -4.82
CA THR A 133 16.21 1.56 -6.01
C THR A 133 16.85 2.90 -5.65
N GLY A 134 16.27 3.66 -4.72
CA GLY A 134 16.84 4.93 -4.27
C GLY A 134 18.19 4.78 -3.56
N SER A 135 18.40 3.69 -2.82
CA SER A 135 19.66 3.41 -2.13
C SER A 135 20.76 2.90 -3.08
N THR A 136 20.42 2.06 -4.06
CA THR A 136 21.40 1.42 -4.95
C THR A 136 21.78 2.26 -6.16
N ALA A 137 20.88 3.11 -6.67
CA ALA A 137 21.13 3.92 -7.87
C ALA A 137 22.39 4.81 -7.79
N PRO A 138 22.71 5.49 -6.67
CA PRO A 138 23.95 6.27 -6.55
C PRO A 138 25.21 5.42 -6.72
N PHE A 139 25.21 4.19 -6.19
CA PHE A 139 26.37 3.29 -6.31
C PHE A 139 26.55 2.74 -7.73
N VAL A 140 25.45 2.45 -8.42
CA VAL A 140 25.49 2.04 -9.83
C VAL A 140 26.00 3.19 -10.71
N GLY A 141 25.56 4.42 -10.44
CA GLY A 141 26.07 5.62 -11.11
C GLY A 141 27.56 5.85 -10.83
N LEU A 142 27.97 5.75 -9.57
CA LEU A 142 29.38 5.89 -9.18
C LEU A 142 30.26 4.85 -9.89
N LEU A 143 29.83 3.57 -9.94
CA LEU A 143 30.52 2.52 -10.68
C LEU A 143 30.72 2.91 -12.15
N GLY A 144 29.69 3.44 -12.80
CA GLY A 144 29.80 3.92 -14.19
C GLY A 144 30.85 5.03 -14.35
N THR A 145 30.98 5.93 -13.38
CA THR A 145 31.99 7.02 -13.42
C THR A 145 33.41 6.57 -13.08
N VAL A 146 33.57 5.51 -12.28
CA VAL A 146 34.90 4.99 -11.89
C VAL A 146 35.53 4.17 -13.01
N PHE A 147 34.72 3.43 -13.79
CA PHE A 147 35.19 2.58 -14.89
C PHE A 147 35.06 3.21 -16.28
N GLY A 148 34.55 4.45 -16.35
CA GLY A 148 34.27 5.18 -17.58
C GLY A 148 35.42 5.98 -18.14
#